data_AF-A0A453HTU3-F1
#
_entry.id   AF-A0A453HTU3-F1
#
_cell.length_a   1.000
_cell.length_b   1.000
_cell.length_c   1.000
_cell.angle_alpha   90.00
_cell.angle_beta   90.00
_cell.angle_gamma   90.00
#
_symmetry.space_group_name_H-M   'P 1'
#
loop_
_entity.id
_entity.type
_entity.pdbx_description
1 polymer ?
#
loop_
_entity_poly.entity_id
_entity_poly.type
_entity_poly.pdbx_seq_one_letter_code
_entity_poly.pdbx_strand_id
1 'polypeptide(L)'
;MLNLIRRHTNCVKLALKEKNKMDRMKFCLSMLDEATTATARPKFKIMHNVVHIDEKWFNMTKKNRTYYLLDGEEEPTRPIHGNCIGKVMFLTAVARPRWDSEGNVTFSGKIGIWPFVKEVPAQRRSDNRPRGTIETKSIKVDRKVTREFLIEKVLPAI
;
A
#
# COMPACT_ATOMS: atom_id res chain seq x y z
N MET A 1 41.29 -7.41 8.37
CA MET A 1 40.70 -8.73 7.96
C MET A 1 39.16 -8.74 8.13
N LEU A 2 38.43 -7.68 7.73
CA LEU A 2 36.98 -7.54 8.04
C LEU A 2 36.03 -7.40 6.83
N ASN A 3 36.52 -7.60 5.60
CA ASN A 3 35.70 -7.46 4.38
C ASN A 3 35.19 -8.80 3.77
N LEU A 4 35.27 -9.92 4.50
CA LEU A 4 34.86 -11.24 3.96
C LEU A 4 33.39 -11.63 4.23
N ILE A 5 32.64 -10.87 5.03
CA ILE A 5 31.26 -11.23 5.39
C ILE A 5 30.26 -10.28 4.72
N ARG A 6 29.49 -10.82 3.77
CA ARG A 6 28.39 -10.11 3.10
C ARG A 6 27.07 -10.41 3.80
N ARG A 7 26.37 -9.38 4.26
CA ARG A 7 24.98 -9.51 4.73
C ARG A 7 24.09 -9.94 3.57
N HIS A 8 23.50 -11.13 3.65
CA HIS A 8 22.50 -11.63 2.71
C HIS A 8 21.17 -11.83 3.42
N THR A 9 20.12 -11.18 2.92
CA THR A 9 18.75 -11.38 3.40
C THR A 9 17.99 -12.19 2.37
N ASN A 10 17.59 -13.40 2.74
CA ASN A 10 16.74 -14.24 1.90
C ASN A 10 15.29 -14.09 2.37
N CYS A 11 14.45 -13.48 1.53
CA CYS A 11 13.01 -13.44 1.77
C CYS A 11 12.35 -14.64 1.09
N VAL A 12 11.41 -15.28 1.77
CA VAL A 12 10.54 -16.29 1.15
C VAL A 12 9.79 -15.64 -0.01
N LYS A 13 9.98 -16.17 -1.21
CA LYS A 13 9.26 -15.77 -2.42
C LYS A 13 8.35 -16.92 -2.84
N LEU A 14 7.14 -16.59 -3.29
CA LEU A 14 6.25 -17.58 -3.87
C LEU A 14 6.91 -18.21 -5.11
N ALA A 15 6.88 -19.54 -5.18
CA ALA A 15 7.36 -20.27 -6.34
C ALA A 15 6.45 -19.97 -7.56
N LEU A 16 7.04 -19.41 -8.62
CA LEU A 16 6.33 -19.17 -9.87
C LEU A 16 6.36 -20.41 -10.74
N LYS A 17 5.18 -20.88 -11.16
CA LYS A 17 5.05 -21.90 -12.22
C LYS A 17 5.59 -21.34 -13.54
N GLU A 18 6.08 -22.21 -14.43
CA GLU A 18 6.58 -21.79 -15.75
C GLU A 18 5.56 -20.97 -16.54
N LYS A 19 4.28 -21.36 -16.50
CA LYS A 19 3.18 -20.57 -17.07
C LYS A 19 3.15 -19.13 -16.53
N ASN A 20 3.23 -18.96 -15.21
CA ASN A 20 3.22 -17.63 -14.59
C ASN A 20 4.45 -16.80 -15.01
N LYS A 21 5.61 -17.43 -15.21
CA LYS A 21 6.81 -16.75 -15.71
C LYS A 21 6.59 -16.27 -17.15
N MET A 22 6.08 -17.14 -18.02
CA MET A 22 5.77 -16.79 -19.41
C MET A 22 4.72 -15.68 -19.51
N ASP A 23 3.65 -15.74 -18.72
CA ASP A 23 2.59 -14.73 -18.74
C ASP A 23 3.12 -13.37 -18.27
N ARG A 24 3.97 -13.34 -17.22
CA ARG A 24 4.64 -12.11 -16.77
C ARG A 24 5.60 -11.55 -17.83
N MET A 25 6.33 -12.41 -18.53
CA MET A 25 7.23 -11.99 -19.61
C MET A 25 6.46 -11.36 -20.77
N LYS A 26 5.37 -12.01 -21.21
CA LYS A 26 4.48 -11.49 -22.25
C LYS A 26 3.88 -10.14 -21.86
N PHE A 27 3.46 -9.98 -20.60
CA PHE A 27 2.99 -8.71 -20.07
C PHE A 27 4.09 -7.62 -20.10
N CYS A 28 5.31 -7.92 -19.67
CA CYS A 28 6.40 -6.95 -19.74
C CYS A 28 6.67 -6.49 -21.18
N LEU A 29 6.65 -7.43 -22.14
CA LEU A 29 6.86 -7.14 -23.56
C LEU A 29 5.72 -6.28 -24.14
N SER A 30 4.46 -6.52 -23.75
CA SER A 30 3.31 -5.73 -24.23
C SER A 30 3.30 -4.29 -23.69
N MET A 31 4.08 -4.01 -22.64
CA MET A 31 4.27 -2.67 -22.08
C MET A 31 5.39 -1.88 -22.76
N LEU A 32 6.11 -2.46 -23.72
CA LEU A 32 7.07 -1.72 -24.55
C LEU A 32 6.33 -0.79 -25.52
N ASP A 33 6.91 0.37 -25.76
CA ASP A 33 6.46 1.31 -26.78
C ASP A 33 6.90 0.84 -28.16
N GLU A 34 5.92 0.42 -28.96
CA GLU A 34 6.09 -0.13 -30.31
C GLU A 34 6.94 0.78 -31.21
N ALA A 35 6.82 2.11 -31.06
CA ALA A 35 7.59 3.08 -31.84
C ALA A 35 9.09 3.03 -31.54
N THR A 36 9.48 2.49 -30.38
CA THR A 36 10.88 2.43 -29.92
C THR A 36 11.49 1.05 -30.00
N THR A 37 10.68 0.02 -30.31
CA THR A 37 11.11 -1.39 -30.32
C THR A 37 12.22 -1.66 -31.34
N ALA A 38 12.26 -0.92 -32.45
CA ALA A 38 13.31 -1.03 -33.46
C ALA A 38 14.64 -0.36 -33.07
N THR A 39 14.67 0.40 -31.96
CA THR A 39 15.87 1.09 -31.52
C THR A 39 16.73 0.18 -30.63
N ALA A 40 18.02 0.50 -30.49
CA ALA A 40 18.91 -0.22 -29.58
C ALA A 40 18.49 -0.13 -28.10
N ARG A 41 17.56 0.76 -27.75
CA ARG A 41 17.07 1.00 -26.38
C ARG A 41 15.55 1.20 -26.38
N PRO A 42 14.75 0.12 -26.48
CA PRO A 42 13.30 0.21 -26.42
C PRO A 42 12.86 0.81 -25.09
N LYS A 43 11.83 1.66 -25.14
CA LYS A 43 11.25 2.33 -23.98
C LYS A 43 9.94 1.67 -23.60
N PHE A 44 9.54 1.80 -22.34
CA PHE A 44 8.20 1.43 -21.91
C PHE A 44 7.20 2.52 -22.27
N LYS A 45 5.94 2.12 -22.49
CA LYS A 45 4.80 3.03 -22.64
C LYS A 45 4.78 4.04 -21.49
N ILE A 46 4.46 5.29 -21.81
CA ILE A 46 4.54 6.39 -20.84
C ILE A 46 3.50 6.26 -19.71
N MET A 47 2.39 5.53 -19.93
CA MET A 47 1.34 5.27 -18.93
C MET A 47 0.69 6.53 -18.34
N HIS A 48 0.64 7.64 -19.08
CA HIS A 48 -0.02 8.86 -18.62
C HIS A 48 -1.53 8.70 -18.42
N ASN A 49 -2.15 7.72 -19.09
CA ASN A 49 -3.57 7.38 -19.00
C ASN A 49 -3.85 6.15 -18.11
N VAL A 50 -2.90 5.75 -17.26
CA VAL A 50 -3.04 4.58 -16.39
C VAL A 50 -3.04 5.02 -14.93
N VAL A 51 -4.04 4.54 -14.19
CA VAL A 51 -4.12 4.65 -12.74
C VAL A 51 -3.85 3.28 -12.13
N HIS A 52 -2.85 3.19 -11.28
CA HIS A 52 -2.51 2.00 -10.50
C HIS A 52 -3.25 2.04 -9.18
N ILE A 53 -3.89 0.92 -8.85
CA ILE A 53 -4.72 0.77 -7.66
C ILE A 53 -4.23 -0.45 -6.89
N ASP A 54 -4.08 -0.30 -5.58
CA ASP A 54 -3.70 -1.39 -4.70
C ASP A 54 -4.43 -1.29 -3.35
N GLU A 55 -4.58 -2.44 -2.69
CA GLU A 55 -5.17 -2.57 -1.36
C GLU A 55 -4.10 -2.95 -0.35
N LYS A 56 -4.00 -2.19 0.74
CA LYS A 56 -2.94 -2.40 1.74
C LYS A 56 -3.50 -2.39 3.16
N TRP A 57 -3.17 -3.43 3.93
CA TRP A 57 -3.39 -3.46 5.37
C TRP A 57 -2.32 -2.63 6.10
N PHE A 58 -2.76 -1.70 6.93
CA PHE A 58 -1.93 -0.96 7.86
C PHE A 58 -2.28 -1.36 9.29
N ASN A 59 -1.25 -1.69 10.07
CA ASN A 59 -1.40 -1.91 11.51
C ASN A 59 -1.38 -0.54 12.21
N MET A 60 -2.27 -0.32 13.18
CA MET A 60 -2.28 0.91 13.99
C MET A 60 -0.94 1.16 14.70
N THR A 61 -0.21 0.08 15.00
CA THR A 61 1.16 0.18 15.48
C THR A 61 2.02 -0.99 15.01
N LYS A 62 3.34 -0.80 14.99
CA LYS A 62 4.30 -1.88 14.73
C LYS A 62 4.48 -2.71 16.01
N LYS A 63 4.66 -4.03 15.83
CA LYS A 63 4.96 -4.94 16.94
C LYS A 63 6.27 -4.52 17.61
N ASN A 64 7.31 -4.33 16.81
CA ASN A 64 8.61 -3.84 17.26
C ASN A 64 8.81 -2.41 16.76
N ARG A 65 9.19 -1.49 17.65
CA ARG A 65 9.63 -0.14 17.32
C ARG A 65 10.99 0.09 17.95
N THR A 66 11.87 0.74 17.22
CA THR A 66 13.17 1.18 17.71
C THR A 66 13.00 2.57 18.31
N TYR A 67 13.43 2.73 19.55
CA TYR A 67 13.53 4.02 20.24
C TYR A 67 15.01 4.31 20.45
N TYR A 68 15.39 5.57 20.29
CA TYR A 68 16.70 6.07 20.71
C TYR A 68 16.48 6.76 22.05
N LEU A 69 17.26 6.38 23.06
CA LEU A 69 17.16 6.87 24.42
C LEU A 69 18.47 7.55 24.80
N LEU A 70 18.38 8.64 25.56
CA LEU A 70 19.52 9.28 26.20
C LEU A 70 19.90 8.55 27.50
N ASP A 71 21.11 8.80 28.01
CA ASP A 71 21.58 8.20 29.24
C ASP A 71 20.67 8.57 30.42
N GLY A 72 20.10 7.55 31.08
CA GLY A 72 19.18 7.71 32.21
C GLY A 72 17.69 7.81 31.83
N GLU A 73 17.34 7.80 30.54
CA GLU A 73 15.93 7.74 30.14
C GLU A 73 15.33 6.34 30.36
N GLU A 74 14.11 6.30 30.89
CA GLU A 74 13.39 5.04 31.08
C GLU A 74 12.95 4.41 29.75
N GLU A 75 13.03 3.08 29.69
CA GLU A 75 12.62 2.33 28.50
C GLU A 75 11.10 2.44 28.26
N PRO A 76 10.66 2.85 27.05
CA PRO A 76 9.24 2.98 26.74
C PRO A 76 8.50 1.64 26.77
N THR A 77 7.57 1.49 27.71
CA THR A 77 6.69 0.31 27.78
C THR A 77 5.42 0.52 26.95
N ARG A 78 5.06 -0.48 26.13
CA ARG A 78 3.88 -0.42 25.24
C ARG A 78 2.96 -1.63 25.45
N PRO A 79 2.18 -1.65 26.55
CA PRO A 79 1.33 -2.79 26.86
C PRO A 79 0.17 -2.88 25.86
N ILE A 80 -0.08 -4.09 25.37
CA ILE A 80 -1.25 -4.42 24.55
C ILE A 80 -1.84 -5.70 25.13
N HIS A 81 -3.16 -5.72 25.31
CA HIS A 81 -3.86 -6.93 25.76
C HIS A 81 -3.94 -7.94 24.60
N GLY A 82 -3.12 -9.01 24.66
CA GLY A 82 -3.02 -10.03 23.62
C GLY A 82 -2.27 -9.58 22.35
N ASN A 83 -2.47 -10.28 21.22
CA ASN A 83 -1.87 -9.94 19.92
C ASN A 83 -2.83 -9.17 18.99
N CYS A 84 -3.76 -8.41 19.57
CA CYS A 84 -4.86 -7.74 18.88
C CYS A 84 -4.49 -6.32 18.44
N ILE A 85 -3.46 -6.19 17.59
CA ILE A 85 -3.16 -4.89 16.97
C ILE A 85 -4.25 -4.60 15.93
N GLY A 86 -5.00 -3.50 16.14
CA GLY A 86 -5.99 -3.03 15.18
C GLY A 86 -5.38 -2.82 13.80
N LYS A 87 -6.12 -3.20 12.75
CA LYS A 87 -5.70 -3.07 11.36
C LYS A 87 -6.79 -2.41 10.54
N VAL A 88 -6.39 -1.56 9.61
CA VAL A 88 -7.27 -0.92 8.64
C VAL A 88 -6.72 -1.19 7.25
N MET A 89 -7.57 -1.66 6.34
CA MET A 89 -7.21 -1.77 4.93
C MET A 89 -7.51 -0.44 4.24
N PHE A 90 -6.62 -0.01 3.36
CA PHE A 90 -6.81 1.17 2.54
C PHE A 90 -6.74 0.80 1.06
N LEU A 91 -7.61 1.43 0.27
CA LEU A 91 -7.48 1.51 -1.17
C LEU A 91 -6.59 2.71 -1.50
N THR A 92 -5.54 2.51 -2.31
CA THR A 92 -4.68 3.59 -2.77
C THR A 92 -4.71 3.66 -4.29
N ALA A 93 -4.88 4.86 -4.83
CA ALA A 93 -4.77 5.12 -6.26
C ALA A 93 -3.61 6.08 -6.54
N VAL A 94 -2.75 5.70 -7.48
CA VAL A 94 -1.63 6.52 -7.95
C VAL A 94 -1.48 6.42 -9.46
N ALA A 95 -1.07 7.51 -10.09
CA ALA A 95 -0.71 7.58 -11.49
C ALA A 95 0.75 8.06 -11.62
N ARG A 96 1.26 8.05 -12.85
CA ARG A 96 2.60 8.56 -13.13
C ARG A 96 2.64 10.08 -12.88
N PRO A 97 3.60 10.59 -12.08
CA PRO A 97 3.77 12.02 -11.94
C PRO A 97 4.16 12.68 -13.28
N ARG A 98 3.86 13.96 -13.44
CA ARG A 98 4.15 14.75 -14.63
C ARG A 98 4.83 16.05 -14.22
N TRP A 99 5.71 16.54 -15.08
CA TRP A 99 6.53 17.73 -14.88
C TRP A 99 6.43 18.64 -16.10
N ASP A 100 6.58 19.94 -15.89
CA ASP A 100 6.76 20.90 -16.98
C ASP A 100 8.20 20.90 -17.52
N SER A 101 8.50 21.79 -18.47
CA SER A 101 9.84 21.94 -19.06
C SER A 101 10.90 22.50 -18.09
N GLU A 102 10.47 23.18 -17.03
CA GLU A 102 11.34 23.76 -16.00
C GLU A 102 11.62 22.76 -14.87
N GLY A 103 10.95 21.59 -14.88
CA GLY A 103 11.09 20.54 -13.90
C GLY A 103 10.13 20.66 -12.72
N ASN A 104 9.16 21.59 -12.75
CA ASN A 104 8.15 21.71 -11.70
C ASN A 104 7.10 20.60 -11.85
N VAL A 105 6.61 20.09 -10.72
CA VAL A 105 5.59 19.04 -10.69
C VAL A 105 4.23 19.64 -11.06
N THR A 106 3.71 19.30 -12.25
CA THR A 106 2.36 19.70 -12.68
C THR A 106 1.30 18.71 -12.22
N PHE A 107 1.67 17.45 -12.06
CA PHE A 107 0.81 16.41 -11.49
C PHE A 107 1.64 15.46 -10.63
N SER A 108 1.33 15.36 -9.35
CA SER A 108 2.11 14.55 -8.42
C SER A 108 1.93 13.04 -8.60
N GLY A 109 0.90 12.61 -9.34
CA GLY A 109 0.51 11.21 -9.45
C GLY A 109 -0.21 10.66 -8.22
N LYS A 110 -0.31 11.42 -7.12
CA LYS A 110 -1.05 10.99 -5.92
C LYS A 110 -2.53 11.33 -6.12
N ILE A 111 -3.38 10.31 -6.28
CA ILE A 111 -4.81 10.50 -6.51
C ILE A 111 -5.55 10.45 -5.17
N GLY A 112 -5.35 9.37 -4.41
CA GLY A 112 -5.99 9.27 -3.11
C GLY A 112 -5.71 7.99 -2.34
N ILE A 113 -6.09 8.02 -1.06
CA ILE A 113 -6.06 6.89 -0.15
C ILE A 113 -7.37 6.88 0.65
N TRP A 114 -8.08 5.76 0.64
CA TRP A 114 -9.39 5.64 1.28
C TRP A 114 -9.44 4.42 2.21
N PRO A 115 -9.79 4.59 3.50
CA PRO A 115 -9.92 3.47 4.42
C PRO A 115 -11.20 2.67 4.14
N PHE A 116 -11.09 1.34 4.16
CA PHE A 116 -12.25 0.44 4.18
C PHE A 116 -12.81 0.34 5.60
N VAL A 117 -13.51 1.39 6.02
CA VAL A 117 -14.10 1.50 7.36
C VAL A 117 -15.54 1.96 7.33
N LYS A 118 -16.29 1.58 8.36
CA LYS A 118 -17.64 2.08 8.63
C LYS A 118 -17.75 2.54 10.07
N GLU A 119 -18.58 3.54 10.29
CA GLU A 119 -19.00 3.95 11.62
C GLU A 119 -20.18 3.07 12.07
N VAL A 120 -20.03 2.40 13.20
CA VAL A 120 -21.07 1.56 13.79
C VAL A 120 -21.17 1.79 15.30
N PRO A 121 -22.38 1.82 15.86
CA PRO A 121 -22.54 1.93 17.31
C PRO A 121 -22.01 0.67 18.00
N ALA A 122 -21.34 0.89 19.13
CA ALA A 122 -20.85 -0.15 20.02
C ALA A 122 -21.98 -1.06 20.50
N GLN A 123 -21.94 -2.33 20.10
CA GLN A 123 -22.99 -3.30 20.44
C GLN A 123 -22.95 -3.75 21.90
N ARG A 124 -21.73 -3.81 22.47
CA ARG A 124 -21.48 -4.17 23.87
C ARG A 124 -20.83 -3.00 24.58
N ARG A 125 -21.13 -2.89 25.88
CA ARG A 125 -20.39 -2.06 26.82
C ARG A 125 -19.05 -2.73 27.12
N SER A 126 -17.99 -1.95 27.23
CA SER A 126 -16.74 -2.31 27.89
C SER A 126 -16.40 -1.22 28.92
N ASP A 127 -15.41 -1.47 29.77
CA ASP A 127 -14.99 -0.51 30.81
C ASP A 127 -14.55 0.82 30.21
N ASN A 128 -13.94 0.78 29.02
CA ASN A 128 -13.46 1.96 28.31
C ASN A 128 -14.48 2.54 27.32
N ARG A 129 -15.68 1.95 27.20
CA ARG A 129 -16.64 2.35 26.16
C ARG A 129 -18.09 1.96 26.47
N PRO A 130 -18.97 2.94 26.72
CA PRO A 130 -20.41 2.71 26.82
C PRO A 130 -21.00 2.07 25.55
N ARG A 131 -22.07 1.29 25.72
CA ARG A 131 -22.87 0.79 24.59
C ARG A 131 -23.44 1.99 23.82
N GLY A 132 -23.46 1.91 22.49
CA GLY A 132 -23.95 2.98 21.62
C GLY A 132 -22.89 3.97 21.13
N THR A 133 -21.72 4.04 21.76
CA THR A 133 -20.60 4.87 21.29
C THR A 133 -20.25 4.54 19.83
N ILE A 134 -20.17 5.55 18.96
CA ILE A 134 -19.83 5.35 17.54
C ILE A 134 -18.38 4.89 17.42
N GLU A 135 -18.18 3.82 16.64
CA GLU A 135 -16.88 3.22 16.42
C GLU A 135 -16.57 3.07 14.94
N THR A 136 -15.33 3.38 14.59
CA THR A 136 -14.79 3.03 13.28
C THR A 136 -14.38 1.55 13.27
N LYS A 137 -14.98 0.75 12.40
CA LYS A 137 -14.63 -0.66 12.19
C LYS A 137 -14.23 -0.93 10.76
N SER A 138 -13.22 -1.78 10.59
CA SER A 138 -12.82 -2.28 9.27
C SER A 138 -13.97 -3.05 8.61
N ILE A 139 -14.21 -2.77 7.33
CA ILE A 139 -15.16 -3.51 6.51
C ILE A 139 -14.45 -4.72 5.90
N LYS A 140 -15.17 -5.83 5.73
CA LYS A 140 -14.69 -6.95 4.91
C LYS A 140 -14.68 -6.51 3.45
N VAL A 141 -13.51 -6.50 2.82
CA VAL A 141 -13.37 -6.12 1.42
C VAL A 141 -13.74 -7.30 0.54
N ASP A 142 -14.71 -7.07 -0.34
CA ASP A 142 -15.14 -8.00 -1.37
C ASP A 142 -15.31 -7.25 -2.70
N ARG A 143 -15.65 -7.98 -3.77
CA ARG A 143 -15.81 -7.41 -5.11
C ARG A 143 -16.82 -6.26 -5.16
N LYS A 144 -17.88 -6.29 -4.34
CA LYS A 144 -18.92 -5.26 -4.34
C LYS A 144 -18.38 -3.99 -3.68
N VAL A 145 -17.77 -4.13 -2.50
CA VAL A 145 -17.15 -3.01 -1.77
C VAL A 145 -16.04 -2.36 -2.60
N THR A 146 -15.16 -3.15 -3.23
CA THR A 146 -14.12 -2.59 -4.11
C THR A 146 -14.74 -1.82 -5.28
N ARG A 147 -15.79 -2.36 -5.93
CA ARG A 147 -16.49 -1.66 -7.02
C ARG A 147 -17.11 -0.33 -6.56
N GLU A 148 -17.78 -0.31 -5.41
CA GLU A 148 -18.36 0.91 -4.84
C GLU A 148 -17.27 1.96 -4.59
N PHE A 149 -16.14 1.57 -4.00
CA PHE A 149 -15.01 2.48 -3.79
C PHE A 149 -14.42 3.01 -5.10
N LEU A 150 -14.34 2.19 -6.14
CA LEU A 150 -13.88 2.68 -7.44
C LEU A 150 -14.82 3.75 -8.01
N ILE A 151 -16.14 3.52 -7.94
CA ILE A 151 -17.15 4.43 -8.50
C ILE A 151 -17.27 5.71 -7.68
N GLU A 152 -17.32 5.60 -6.35
CA GLU A 152 -17.65 6.71 -5.46
C GLU A 152 -16.42 7.49 -4.99
N LYS A 153 -15.22 6.88 -5.05
CA LYS A 153 -13.99 7.46 -4.50
C LYS A 153 -12.92 7.66 -5.56
N VAL A 154 -12.56 6.61 -6.31
CA VAL A 154 -11.41 6.69 -7.24
C VAL A 154 -11.74 7.50 -8.48
N LEU A 155 -12.83 7.18 -9.18
CA LEU A 155 -13.21 7.87 -10.43
C LEU A 155 -13.44 9.37 -10.22
N PRO A 156 -14.13 9.85 -9.16
CA PRO A 156 -14.31 11.27 -8.93
C PRO A 156 -13.03 12.03 -8.54
N ALA A 157 -11.96 11.31 -8.16
CA ALA A 157 -10.68 11.91 -7.77
C ALA A 157 -9.68 12.02 -8.94
N ILE A 158 -10.02 11.50 -10.12
CA ILE A 158 -9.23 11.57 -11.35
C ILE A 158 -9.73 12.74 -12.19
#